data_AF-A0A920FA95-F1
#
_entry.id   AF-A0A920FA95-F1
#
_cell.length_a   1.000
_cell.length_b   1.000
_cell.length_c   1.000
_cell.angle_alpha   90.00
_cell.angle_beta   90.00
_cell.angle_gamma   90.00
#
_symmetry.space_group_name_H-M   'P 1'
#
loop_
_entity.id
_entity.type
_entity.pdbx_description
1 polymer ?
#
loop_
_entity_poly.entity_id
_entity_poly.type
_entity_poly.pdbx_seq_one_letter_code
_entity_poly.pdbx_strand_id
1 'polypeptide(L)' 'MRGIGFGCFLETSRGFPVEGAEIRFAESGRIELRVGTESNGQGHETTYIDLVSERLGVEADLLTTSKRIL' A
#
# COMPACT_ATOMS: atom_id res chain seq x y z
N MET A 1 -38.97 6.08 -22.23
CA MET A 1 -38.63 5.48 -20.92
C MET A 1 -37.81 6.51 -20.13
N ARG A 2 -38.18 6.84 -18.90
CA ARG A 2 -37.35 7.68 -18.01
C ARG A 2 -37.19 6.92 -16.70
N GLY A 3 -35.97 6.51 -16.39
CA GLY A 3 -35.63 5.81 -15.15
C GLY A 3 -34.81 6.72 -14.25
N ILE A 4 -35.17 6.80 -12.97
CA ILE A 4 -34.37 7.44 -11.93
C ILE A 4 -34.08 6.35 -10.89
N GLY A 5 -32.80 6.15 -10.59
CA GLY A 5 -32.33 5.21 -9.58
C GLY A 5 -31.49 5.94 -8.53
N PHE A 6 -31.63 5.53 -7.27
CA PHE A 6 -30.77 5.96 -6.19
C PHE A 6 -30.29 4.72 -5.43
N GLY A 7 -29.00 4.65 -5.17
CA GLY A 7 -28.36 3.55 -4.44
C GLY A 7 -27.64 4.10 -3.24
N CYS A 8 -27.87 3.50 -2.07
CA CYS A 8 -27.09 3.77 -0.86
C CYS A 8 -26.33 2.49 -0.54
N PHE A 9 -25.00 2.56 -0.56
CA PHE A 9 -24.11 1.45 -0.28
C PHE A 9 -23.38 1.71 1.02
N LEU A 10 -23.30 0.69 1.85
CA LEU A 10 -22.62 0.75 3.13
C LEU A 10 -21.75 -0.51 3.21
N GLU A 11 -20.45 -0.30 3.22
CA GLU A 11 -19.45 -1.35 3.37
C GLU A 11 -18.70 -1.12 4.66
N THR A 12 -18.35 -2.21 5.34
CA THR A 12 -17.36 -2.17 6.39
C THR A 12 -16.03 -2.66 5.82
N SER A 13 -15.02 -1.81 5.80
CA SER A 13 -13.62 -2.17 5.46
C SER A 13 -13.03 -3.09 6.53
N ARG A 14 -13.53 -4.33 6.62
CA ARG A 14 -13.09 -5.33 7.58
C ARG A 14 -11.86 -6.03 7.02
N GLY A 15 -10.74 -5.91 7.74
CA GLY A 15 -9.51 -6.68 7.52
C GLY A 15 -9.02 -7.32 8.81
N PHE A 16 -8.00 -8.17 8.74
CA PHE A 16 -7.32 -8.66 9.93
C PHE A 16 -6.66 -7.46 10.64
N PRO A 17 -6.80 -7.31 11.97
CA PRO A 17 -6.43 -6.07 12.67
C PRO A 17 -4.93 -5.79 12.70
N VAL A 18 -4.11 -6.76 12.30
CA VAL A 18 -2.65 -6.66 12.32
C VAL A 18 -2.12 -7.12 10.97
N GLU A 19 -1.47 -6.22 10.27
CA GLU A 19 -0.74 -6.53 9.05
C GLU A 19 0.74 -6.19 9.26
N GLY A 20 1.62 -7.08 8.81
CA GLY A 20 3.06 -6.89 8.95
C GLY A 20 3.62 -6.00 7.85
N ALA A 21 4.46 -5.05 8.23
CA ALA A 21 5.31 -4.28 7.33
C ALA A 21 6.76 -4.25 7.85
N GLU A 22 7.72 -4.32 6.95
CA GLU A 22 9.15 -4.27 7.25
C GLU A 22 9.85 -3.30 6.28
N ILE A 23 10.81 -2.52 6.78
CA ILE A 23 11.67 -1.65 5.98
C ILE A 23 13.10 -2.17 6.08
N ARG A 24 13.73 -2.44 4.93
CA ARG A 24 15.14 -2.85 4.85
C ARG A 24 15.96 -1.80 4.10
N PHE A 25 17.04 -1.35 4.74
CA PHE A 25 18.02 -0.46 4.12
C PHE A 25 19.16 -1.31 3.54
N ALA A 26 19.35 -1.25 2.22
CA ALA A 26 20.44 -1.93 1.55
C ALA A 26 21.72 -1.07 1.53
N GLU A 27 22.89 -1.71 1.52
CA GLU A 27 24.18 -1.00 1.39
C GLU A 27 24.30 -0.21 0.07
N SER A 28 23.51 -0.57 -0.96
CA SER A 28 23.43 0.15 -2.22
C SER A 28 22.71 1.51 -2.13
N GLY A 29 22.14 1.85 -0.97
CA GLY A 29 21.32 3.05 -0.77
C GLY A 29 19.85 2.88 -1.17
N ARG A 30 19.43 1.68 -1.60
CA ARG A 30 18.02 1.37 -1.86
C ARG A 30 17.28 1.00 -0.57
N ILE A 31 15.99 1.32 -0.52
CA ILE A 31 15.10 1.02 0.59
C ILE A 31 14.02 0.06 0.11
N GLU A 32 13.92 -1.10 0.73
CA GLU A 32 12.92 -2.10 0.40
C GLU A 32 11.80 -2.09 1.44
N LEU A 33 10.58 -1.84 0.98
CA LEU A 33 9.37 -1.92 1.77
C LEU A 33 8.69 -3.26 1.54
N ARG A 34 8.53 -4.06 2.59
CA ARG A 34 7.91 -5.38 2.52
C ARG A 34 6.57 -5.35 3.24
N VAL A 35 5.48 -5.59 2.52
CA VAL A 35 4.12 -5.51 3.08
C VAL A 35 3.41 -6.85 2.92
N GLY A 36 2.59 -7.20 3.91
CA GLY A 36 1.73 -8.39 3.87
C GLY A 36 0.51 -8.25 2.96
N THR A 37 0.13 -7.02 2.60
CA THR A 37 -1.08 -6.73 1.84
C THR A 37 -0.92 -7.13 0.38
N GLU A 38 -1.86 -7.89 -0.17
CA GLU A 38 -1.90 -8.10 -1.61
C GLU A 38 -2.36 -6.83 -2.33
N SER A 39 -1.55 -6.36 -3.28
CA SER A 39 -1.96 -5.33 -4.24
C SER A 39 -2.72 -5.98 -5.40
N ASN A 40 -4.01 -6.25 -5.21
CA ASN A 40 -4.92 -6.73 -6.26
C ASN A 40 -5.42 -5.61 -7.19
N GLY A 41 -4.57 -4.63 -7.50
CA GLY A 41 -4.93 -3.44 -8.29
C GLY A 41 -5.52 -2.27 -7.49
N GLN A 42 -5.40 -2.29 -6.16
CA GLN A 42 -5.91 -1.26 -5.25
C GLN A 42 -5.00 -0.02 -5.15
N GLY A 43 -3.80 -0.05 -5.76
CA GLY A 43 -2.82 1.04 -5.68
C GLY A 43 -1.96 1.04 -4.41
N HIS A 44 -1.94 -0.06 -3.65
CA HIS A 44 -1.12 -0.20 -2.44
C HIS A 44 0.37 -0.02 -2.71
N GLU A 45 0.88 -0.54 -3.83
CA GLU A 45 2.30 -0.42 -4.21
C GLU A 45 2.74 1.04 -4.37
N THR A 46 1.92 1.89 -5.01
CA THR A 46 2.22 3.32 -5.17
C THR A 46 2.02 4.08 -3.87
N THR A 47 0.88 3.87 -3.21
CA THR A 47 0.50 4.63 -2.01
C THR A 47 1.49 4.43 -0.86
N TYR A 48 2.01 3.21 -0.70
CA TYR A 48 2.98 2.93 0.35
C TYR A 48 4.35 3.55 0.07
N ILE A 49 4.78 3.66 -1.19
CA ILE A 49 6.02 4.35 -1.55
C ILE A 49 5.92 5.82 -1.18
N ASP A 50 4.83 6.49 -1.55
CA ASP A 50 4.64 7.91 -1.28
C ASP A 50 4.59 8.19 0.24
N LEU A 51 3.86 7.36 0.99
CA LEU A 51 3.78 7.46 2.45
C LEU A 51 5.15 7.33 3.13
N VAL A 52 5.96 6.34 2.70
CA VAL A 52 7.26 6.07 3.32
C VAL A 52 8.31 7.09 2.86
N SER A 53 8.25 7.53 1.60
CA SER A 53 9.04 8.63 1.05
C SER A 53 8.88 9.90 1.90
N GLU A 54 7.63 10.32 2.16
CA GLU A 54 7.33 11.47 3.02
C GLU A 54 7.86 11.26 4.44
N ARG A 55 7.67 10.06 5.00
CA ARG A 55 8.03 9.78 6.39
C ARG A 55 9.54 9.70 6.64
N LEU A 56 10.29 9.23 5.66
CA LEU A 56 11.75 9.09 5.73
C LEU A 56 12.50 10.29 5.14
N GLY A 57 11.82 11.16 4.38
CA GLY A 57 12.43 12.32 3.72
C GLY A 57 13.40 11.92 2.61
N VAL A 58 13.06 10.88 1.85
CA VAL A 58 13.90 10.32 0.78
C VAL A 58 13.12 10.32 -0.53
N GLU A 59 13.81 10.37 -1.67
CA GLU A 59 13.16 10.32 -2.98
C GLU A 59 12.48 8.97 -3.21
N ALA A 60 11.26 9.00 -3.78
CA ALA A 60 10.42 7.82 -4.05
C ALA A 60 11.16 6.75 -4.88
N ASP A 61 12.03 7.18 -5.81
CA ASP A 61 12.81 6.31 -6.69
C ASP A 61 13.83 5.41 -5.95
N LEU A 62 14.17 5.77 -4.70
CA LEU A 62 15.02 4.96 -3.83
C LEU A 62 14.26 3.78 -3.22
N LEU A 63 12.93 3.83 -3.21
CA LEU A 63 12.06 2.83 -2.60
C LEU A 63 11.60 1.77 -3.60
N THR A 64 11.44 0.54 -3.11
CA THR A 64 10.83 -0.55 -3.86
C THR A 64 9.92 -1.36 -2.95
N THR A 65 8.74 -1.76 -3.43
CA THR A 65 7.84 -2.66 -2.68
C THR A 65 8.07 -4.11 -3.05
N SER A 66 8.10 -5.01 -2.06
CA SER A 66 8.13 -6.44 -2.29
C SER A 66 7.17 -7.18 -1.36
N LYS A 67 6.70 -8.36 -1.79
CA LYS A 67 5.80 -9.19 -0.99
C LYS A 67 6.60 -9.95 0.07
N ARG A 68 6.12 -9.93 1.33
CA ARG A 68 6.59 -10.87 2.35
C ARG A 68 5.57 -12.01 2.49
N ILE A 69 5.90 -13.18 1.94
CA ILE A 69 5.19 -14.43 2.25
C ILE A 69 5.76 -14.91 3.59
N LEU A 70 4.95 -14.85 4.65
CA LEU A 70 5.17 -15.65 5.86
C LEU A 70 4.63 -17.06 5.63
#